data_AF-A0A0D2KDA3-F1
#
_entry.id   AF-A0A0D2KDA3-F1
#
_cell.length_a   1.000
_cell.length_b   1.000
_cell.length_c   1.000
_cell.angle_alpha   90.00
_cell.angle_beta   90.00
_cell.angle_gamma   90.00
#
_symmetry.space_group_name_H-M   'P 1'
#
loop_
_entity.id
_entity.type
_entity.pdbx_description
1 polymer ?
#
loop_
_entity_poly.entity_id
_entity_poly.type
_entity_poly.pdbx_seq_one_letter_code
_entity_poly.pdbx_strand_id
1 'polypeptide(L)'
;MHLQARPRAVSSAPSTRRSAINRSRIVVCDAADKKKVIVVGGTGRVGSATASSLLENFGDQYDVSVSGRTRENFEKIVQLRPRLQGARFVPCDITDLEAVKATIAGADLVVHTAGPFQRSSNFNVVEAAIDLKIPYMDVCDDTTYSEGVKAYSDRAAAAGVPGLTTAGIYPGTSNVMAAHILSIARGEYDEEWRYK
;
A
#
# COMPACT_ATOMS: atom_id res chain seq x y z
N MET A 1 2.76 -13.03 57.96
CA MET A 1 2.77 -12.36 56.64
C MET A 1 1.93 -13.19 55.68
N HIS A 2 0.63 -12.91 55.54
CA HIS A 2 -0.27 -13.56 54.57
C HIS A 2 -1.27 -12.49 54.11
N LEU A 3 -1.00 -11.86 52.96
CA LEU A 3 -1.97 -11.01 52.27
C LEU A 3 -2.73 -11.90 51.28
N GLN A 4 -4.01 -12.18 51.58
CA GLN A 4 -4.94 -12.74 50.60
C GLN A 4 -5.40 -11.63 49.66
N ALA A 5 -4.99 -11.70 48.39
CA ALA A 5 -5.53 -10.86 47.33
C ALA A 5 -6.91 -11.40 46.90
N ARG A 6 -7.97 -10.60 47.06
CA ARG A 6 -9.28 -10.88 46.45
C ARG A 6 -9.25 -10.49 44.97
N PRO A 7 -9.72 -11.34 44.04
CA PRO A 7 -9.85 -10.94 42.65
C PRO A 7 -10.99 -9.92 42.51
N ARG A 8 -10.68 -8.76 41.93
CA ARG A 8 -11.68 -7.77 41.50
C ARG A 8 -12.32 -8.29 40.22
N ALA A 9 -13.63 -8.57 40.27
CA ALA A 9 -14.40 -8.89 39.07
C ALA A 9 -14.41 -7.67 38.13
N VAL A 10 -13.86 -7.83 36.93
CA VAL A 10 -14.02 -6.87 35.84
C VAL A 10 -15.37 -7.15 35.19
N SER A 11 -16.35 -6.31 35.51
CA SER A 11 -17.66 -6.31 34.84
C SER A 11 -17.49 -5.73 33.43
N SER A 12 -17.39 -6.59 32.41
CA SER A 12 -17.45 -6.17 31.00
C SER A 12 -18.90 -6.06 30.54
N ALA A 13 -19.45 -4.85 30.55
CA ALA A 13 -20.65 -4.57 29.78
C ALA A 13 -20.31 -4.64 28.26
N PRO A 14 -21.12 -5.30 27.43
CA PRO A 14 -20.86 -5.37 25.99
C PRO A 14 -21.12 -4.00 25.37
N SER A 15 -20.07 -3.33 24.87
CA SER A 15 -20.22 -2.11 24.08
C SER A 15 -20.75 -2.48 22.69
N THR A 16 -22.06 -2.40 22.53
CA THR A 16 -22.75 -2.57 21.25
C THR A 16 -22.62 -1.31 20.39
N ARG A 17 -21.45 -1.13 19.76
CA ARG A 17 -21.34 -0.40 18.49
C ARG A 17 -20.38 -1.14 17.56
N ARG A 18 -20.83 -2.28 17.05
CA ARG A 18 -20.26 -2.84 15.82
C ARG A 18 -20.79 -2.00 14.66
N SER A 19 -20.01 -1.01 14.25
CA SER A 19 -20.15 -0.45 12.90
C SER A 19 -19.94 -1.61 11.94
N ALA A 20 -20.98 -1.97 11.19
CA ALA A 20 -20.88 -2.98 10.15
C ALA A 20 -19.79 -2.52 9.18
N ILE A 21 -18.69 -3.28 9.11
CA ILE A 21 -17.67 -3.08 8.08
C ILE A 21 -18.40 -3.27 6.75
N ASN A 22 -18.67 -2.16 6.07
CA ASN A 22 -19.26 -2.15 4.75
C ASN A 22 -18.29 -2.94 3.86
N ARG A 23 -18.68 -4.17 3.48
CA ARG A 23 -17.88 -5.06 2.63
C ARG A 23 -17.74 -4.37 1.27
N SER A 24 -16.70 -3.55 1.13
CA SER A 24 -16.33 -2.96 -0.14
C SER A 24 -16.21 -4.09 -1.15
N ARG A 25 -16.98 -3.99 -2.23
CA ARG A 25 -16.92 -4.90 -3.36
C ARG A 25 -15.46 -5.12 -3.72
N ILE A 26 -14.99 -6.36 -3.64
CA ILE A 26 -13.78 -6.76 -4.36
C ILE A 26 -14.13 -6.54 -5.83
N VAL A 27 -13.64 -5.43 -6.40
CA VAL A 27 -13.79 -5.16 -7.82
C VAL A 27 -12.79 -6.06 -8.52
N VAL A 28 -13.26 -7.23 -8.94
CA VAL A 28 -12.52 -8.07 -9.88
C VAL A 28 -12.65 -7.40 -11.23
N CYS A 29 -11.59 -6.75 -11.68
CA CYS A 29 -11.54 -6.15 -13.00
C CYS A 29 -11.43 -7.26 -14.06
N ASP A 30 -12.54 -7.57 -14.72
CA ASP A 30 -12.57 -8.33 -15.96
C ASP A 30 -12.15 -7.40 -17.10
N ALA A 31 -10.94 -7.56 -17.64
CA ALA A 31 -10.58 -6.91 -18.90
C ALA A 31 -9.54 -7.74 -19.66
N ALA A 32 -9.75 -7.85 -20.97
CA ALA A 32 -8.84 -8.48 -21.92
C ALA A 32 -7.49 -7.72 -22.08
N ASP A 33 -7.38 -6.51 -21.50
CA ASP A 33 -6.18 -5.67 -21.50
C ASP A 33 -5.53 -5.64 -20.12
N LYS A 34 -4.20 -5.73 -20.09
CA LYS A 34 -3.40 -5.66 -18.86
C LYS A 34 -3.63 -4.35 -18.12
N LYS A 35 -3.82 -4.40 -16.80
CA LYS A 35 -3.93 -3.21 -15.94
C LYS A 35 -2.56 -2.57 -15.75
N LYS A 36 -2.50 -1.24 -15.84
CA LYS A 36 -1.25 -0.47 -15.78
C LYS A 36 -0.88 -0.17 -14.33
N VAL A 37 0.24 -0.72 -13.87
CA VAL A 37 0.74 -0.50 -12.51
C VAL A 37 2.06 0.26 -12.59
N ILE A 38 2.16 1.40 -11.90
CA ILE A 38 3.41 2.15 -11.83
C ILE A 38 4.01 2.09 -10.42
N VAL A 39 5.27 1.66 -10.35
CA VAL A 39 6.05 1.60 -9.10
C VAL A 39 6.97 2.82 -9.02
N VAL A 40 6.57 3.83 -8.25
CA VAL A 40 7.33 5.08 -8.04
C VAL A 40 8.43 4.85 -7.00
N GLY A 41 9.68 5.11 -7.36
CA GLY A 41 10.84 4.67 -6.58
C GLY A 41 11.23 3.22 -6.88
N GLY A 42 10.81 2.69 -8.03
CA GLY A 42 11.04 1.32 -8.47
C GLY A 42 12.50 0.98 -8.77
N THR A 43 13.41 1.96 -8.81
CA THR A 43 14.86 1.71 -8.89
C THR A 43 15.50 1.46 -7.51
N GLY A 44 14.76 1.65 -6.42
CA GLY A 44 15.22 1.40 -5.05
C GLY A 44 15.08 -0.08 -4.65
N ARG A 45 15.58 -0.43 -3.45
CA ARG A 45 15.56 -1.82 -2.94
C ARG A 45 14.16 -2.43 -2.88
N VAL A 46 13.20 -1.70 -2.28
CA VAL A 46 11.82 -2.18 -2.10
C VAL A 46 11.05 -2.12 -3.41
N GLY A 47 11.12 -0.98 -4.12
CA GLY A 47 10.41 -0.80 -5.38
C GLY A 47 10.82 -1.79 -6.46
N SER A 48 12.12 -2.08 -6.60
CA SER A 48 12.62 -3.06 -7.58
C SER A 48 12.20 -4.50 -7.26
N ALA A 49 12.16 -4.86 -5.97
CA ALA A 49 11.63 -6.15 -5.53
C ALA A 49 10.13 -6.25 -5.83
N THR A 50 9.38 -5.18 -5.57
CA THR A 50 7.94 -5.09 -5.82
C THR A 50 7.62 -5.26 -7.31
N ALA A 51 8.27 -4.46 -8.18
CA ALA A 51 8.09 -4.56 -9.62
C ALA A 51 8.51 -5.94 -10.17
N SER A 52 9.62 -6.49 -9.68
CA SER A 52 10.07 -7.84 -10.07
C SER A 52 9.05 -8.92 -9.69
N SER A 53 8.47 -8.84 -8.48
CA SER A 53 7.44 -9.79 -8.03
C SER A 53 6.14 -9.65 -8.83
N LEU A 54 5.73 -8.43 -9.16
CA LEU A 54 4.57 -8.17 -10.03
C LEU A 54 4.74 -8.81 -11.40
N LEU A 55 5.90 -8.62 -12.03
CA LEU A 55 6.20 -9.22 -13.33
C LEU A 55 6.26 -10.75 -13.28
N GLU A 56 6.81 -11.31 -12.21
CA GLU A 56 6.95 -12.76 -12.04
C GLU A 56 5.62 -13.46 -11.81
N ASN A 57 4.75 -12.89 -10.97
CA ASN A 57 3.53 -13.56 -10.52
C ASN A 57 2.27 -13.11 -11.28
N PHE A 58 2.31 -11.93 -11.90
CA PHE A 58 1.14 -11.28 -12.49
C PHE A 58 1.44 -10.61 -13.84
N GLY A 59 2.54 -10.99 -14.50
CA GLY A 59 2.96 -10.37 -15.78
C GLY A 59 1.92 -10.48 -16.90
N ASP A 60 1.01 -11.45 -16.85
CA ASP A 60 -0.10 -11.59 -17.81
C ASP A 60 -1.29 -10.68 -17.49
N GLN A 61 -1.40 -10.20 -16.25
CA GLN A 61 -2.49 -9.34 -15.77
C GLN A 61 -2.09 -7.87 -15.72
N TYR A 62 -0.80 -7.57 -15.51
CA TYR A 62 -0.30 -6.22 -15.30
C TYR A 62 0.76 -5.78 -16.31
N ASP A 63 0.60 -4.55 -16.82
CA ASP A 63 1.65 -3.81 -17.52
C ASP A 63 2.39 -2.95 -16.49
N VAL A 64 3.62 -3.32 -16.18
CA VAL A 64 4.38 -2.75 -15.06
C VAL A 64 5.35 -1.68 -15.56
N SER A 65 5.19 -0.47 -15.03
CA SER A 65 6.15 0.62 -15.20
C SER A 65 6.93 0.86 -13.91
N VAL A 66 8.22 1.16 -14.04
CA VAL A 66 9.12 1.53 -12.95
C VAL A 66 9.50 2.99 -13.11
N SER A 67 9.32 3.77 -12.05
CA SER A 67 9.70 5.17 -12.02
C SER A 67 10.84 5.45 -11.03
N GLY A 68 11.76 6.31 -11.42
CA GLY A 68 12.90 6.76 -10.62
C GLY A 68 13.64 7.89 -11.32
N ARG A 69 14.61 8.51 -10.63
CA ARG A 69 15.24 9.75 -11.13
C ARG A 69 16.07 9.58 -12.40
N THR A 70 16.81 8.47 -12.55
CA THR A 70 17.77 8.29 -13.65
C THR A 70 17.63 6.92 -14.31
N ARG A 71 17.79 6.89 -15.64
CA ARG A 71 17.87 5.65 -16.43
C ARG A 71 19.01 4.75 -15.96
N GLU A 72 20.15 5.34 -15.63
CA GLU A 72 21.33 4.61 -15.16
C GLU A 72 21.03 3.76 -13.91
N ASN A 73 20.27 4.29 -12.95
CA ASN A 73 19.87 3.52 -11.77
C ASN A 73 18.92 2.36 -12.12
N PHE A 74 18.08 2.56 -13.14
CA PHE A 74 17.24 1.49 -13.66
C PHE A 74 18.07 0.38 -14.32
N GLU A 75 19.05 0.73 -15.14
CA GLU A 75 19.94 -0.24 -15.79
C GLU A 75 20.75 -1.04 -14.76
N LYS A 76 21.29 -0.38 -13.73
CA LYS A 76 21.99 -1.05 -12.62
C LYS A 76 21.08 -2.03 -11.88
N ILE A 77 19.84 -1.64 -11.55
CA ILE A 77 18.95 -2.53 -10.81
C ILE A 77 18.43 -3.67 -11.70
N VAL A 78 18.31 -3.48 -13.01
CA VAL A 78 17.98 -4.55 -13.98
C VAL A 78 19.08 -5.61 -13.99
N GLN A 79 20.36 -5.25 -13.86
CA GLN A 79 21.44 -6.24 -13.74
C GLN A 79 21.30 -7.10 -12.47
N LEU A 80 20.86 -6.50 -11.36
CA LEU A 80 20.61 -7.22 -10.09
C LEU A 80 19.27 -7.98 -10.08
N ARG A 81 18.30 -7.54 -10.88
CA ARG A 81 16.96 -8.12 -11.01
C ARG A 81 16.57 -8.23 -12.48
N PRO A 82 17.05 -9.24 -13.22
CA PRO A 82 16.86 -9.36 -14.67
C PRO A 82 15.39 -9.34 -15.12
N ARG A 83 14.45 -9.77 -14.27
CA ARG A 83 13.00 -9.70 -14.56
C ARG A 83 12.52 -8.29 -14.89
N LEU A 84 13.17 -7.25 -14.36
CA LEU A 84 12.83 -5.85 -14.65
C LEU A 84 13.06 -5.45 -16.11
N GLN A 85 13.71 -6.28 -16.93
CA GLN A 85 13.72 -6.11 -18.39
C GLN A 85 12.30 -6.08 -18.99
N GLY A 86 11.33 -6.73 -18.34
CA GLY A 86 9.93 -6.67 -18.72
C GLY A 86 9.19 -5.40 -18.27
N ALA A 87 9.83 -4.50 -17.52
CA ALA A 87 9.22 -3.25 -17.08
C ALA A 87 9.56 -2.10 -18.03
N ARG A 88 8.62 -1.18 -18.23
CA ARG A 88 8.90 0.13 -18.83
C ARG A 88 9.49 1.07 -17.79
N PHE A 89 10.63 1.70 -18.06
CA PHE A 89 11.14 2.77 -17.19
C PHE A 89 10.65 4.17 -17.62
N VAL A 90 10.22 4.95 -16.63
CA VAL A 90 9.75 6.33 -16.77
C VAL A 90 10.52 7.23 -15.78
N PRO A 91 11.30 8.22 -16.24
CA PRO A 91 12.02 9.10 -15.33
C PRO A 91 11.05 10.02 -14.57
N CYS A 92 11.26 10.18 -13.26
CA CYS A 92 10.48 11.10 -12.43
C CYS A 92 11.29 11.53 -11.21
N ASP A 93 11.24 12.83 -10.90
CA ASP A 93 11.56 13.36 -9.58
C ASP A 93 10.24 13.58 -8.84
N ILE A 94 10.09 12.97 -7.65
CA ILE A 94 8.85 13.08 -6.88
C ILE A 94 8.66 14.46 -6.23
N THR A 95 9.70 15.31 -6.22
CA THR A 95 9.62 16.68 -5.68
C THR A 95 8.93 17.66 -6.64
N ASP A 96 8.77 17.27 -7.91
CA ASP A 96 8.02 18.01 -8.92
C ASP A 96 6.62 17.37 -9.10
N LEU A 97 5.60 18.05 -8.58
CA LEU A 97 4.22 17.56 -8.62
C LEU A 97 3.71 17.35 -10.05
N GLU A 98 4.06 18.23 -10.99
CA GLU A 98 3.59 18.12 -12.37
C GLU A 98 4.30 16.99 -13.11
N ALA A 99 5.59 16.77 -12.83
CA ALA A 99 6.30 15.57 -13.31
C ALA A 99 5.69 14.28 -12.76
N VAL A 100 5.29 14.26 -11.48
CA VAL A 100 4.58 13.12 -10.88
C VAL A 100 3.25 12.88 -11.58
N LYS A 101 2.43 13.92 -11.77
CA LYS A 101 1.14 13.82 -12.49
C LYS A 101 1.33 13.26 -13.90
N ALA A 102 2.29 13.79 -14.65
CA ALA A 102 2.60 13.31 -15.99
C ALA A 102 3.06 11.84 -16.00
N THR A 103 3.83 11.44 -14.98
CA THR A 103 4.39 10.08 -14.85
C THR A 103 3.32 9.03 -14.54
N ILE A 104 2.36 9.35 -13.67
CA ILE A 104 1.33 8.39 -13.25
C ILE A 104 0.06 8.44 -14.10
N ALA A 105 -0.06 9.42 -15.01
CA ALA A 105 -1.25 9.60 -15.84
C ALA A 105 -1.64 8.33 -16.60
N GLY A 106 -2.91 7.91 -16.45
CA GLY A 106 -3.46 6.73 -17.10
C GLY A 106 -3.04 5.39 -16.48
N ALA A 107 -2.38 5.38 -15.33
CA ALA A 107 -2.18 4.18 -14.53
C ALA A 107 -3.50 3.74 -13.86
N ASP A 108 -3.67 2.43 -13.67
CA ASP A 108 -4.75 1.84 -12.88
C ASP A 108 -4.38 1.75 -11.38
N LEU A 109 -3.09 1.79 -11.04
CA LEU A 109 -2.59 1.77 -9.66
C LEU A 109 -1.21 2.44 -9.56
N VAL A 110 -1.02 3.28 -8.54
CA VAL A 110 0.29 3.79 -8.12
C VAL A 110 0.76 3.04 -6.88
N VAL A 111 1.97 2.46 -6.96
CA VAL A 111 2.68 1.87 -5.82
C VAL A 111 3.88 2.76 -5.47
N HIS A 112 3.76 3.53 -4.40
CA HIS A 112 4.77 4.48 -3.95
C HIS A 112 5.76 3.82 -2.99
N THR A 113 7.00 3.66 -3.47
CA THR A 113 8.14 3.12 -2.73
C THR A 113 9.33 4.07 -2.71
N ALA A 114 9.14 5.34 -3.08
CA ALA A 114 10.21 6.33 -3.17
C ALA A 114 10.48 6.96 -1.80
N GLY A 115 11.29 6.27 -1.01
CA GLY A 115 11.82 6.79 0.25
C GLY A 115 13.13 7.60 0.09
N PRO A 116 13.74 8.02 1.21
CA PRO A 116 13.28 7.78 2.59
C PRO A 116 11.99 8.55 2.90
N PHE A 117 11.08 7.91 3.64
CA PHE A 117 9.85 8.57 4.12
C PHE A 117 10.13 9.42 5.37
N GLN A 118 11.18 9.07 6.12
CA GLN A 118 11.60 9.75 7.33
C GLN A 118 11.93 11.21 7.04
N ARG A 119 11.29 12.13 7.79
CA ARG A 119 11.47 13.59 7.66
C ARG A 119 11.07 14.16 6.30
N SER A 120 10.37 13.39 5.48
CA SER A 120 9.79 13.90 4.24
C SER A 120 8.51 14.68 4.55
N SER A 121 8.38 15.87 3.98
CA SER A 121 7.12 16.64 3.90
C SER A 121 6.54 16.62 2.49
N ASN A 122 7.03 15.73 1.63
CA ASN A 122 6.59 15.61 0.25
C ASN A 122 5.45 14.59 0.12
N PHE A 123 4.25 15.10 -0.16
CA PHE A 123 3.04 14.31 -0.39
C PHE A 123 2.60 14.31 -1.87
N ASN A 124 3.46 14.76 -2.79
CA ASN A 124 3.11 14.94 -4.20
C ASN A 124 2.54 13.66 -4.85
N VAL A 125 3.01 12.48 -4.47
CA VAL A 125 2.55 11.22 -5.07
C VAL A 125 1.11 10.90 -4.68
N VAL A 126 0.74 11.06 -3.40
CA VAL A 126 -0.65 10.86 -2.96
C VAL A 126 -1.56 11.98 -3.48
N GLU A 127 -1.07 13.22 -3.51
CA GLU A 127 -1.81 14.36 -4.08
C GLU A 127 -2.14 14.16 -5.56
N ALA A 128 -1.13 13.80 -6.37
CA ALA A 128 -1.30 13.55 -7.79
C ALA A 128 -2.23 12.35 -8.04
N ALA A 129 -2.11 11.29 -7.25
CA ALA A 129 -2.99 10.12 -7.35
C ALA A 129 -4.46 10.51 -7.08
N ILE A 130 -4.72 11.32 -6.05
CA ILE A 130 -6.07 11.82 -5.75
C ILE A 130 -6.58 12.73 -6.88
N ASP A 131 -5.76 13.67 -7.37
CA ASP A 131 -6.14 14.60 -8.45
C ASP A 131 -6.52 13.87 -9.74
N LEU A 132 -5.76 12.82 -10.08
CA LEU A 132 -5.97 12.03 -11.29
C LEU A 132 -6.96 10.87 -11.08
N LYS A 133 -7.50 10.72 -9.87
CA LYS A 133 -8.41 9.65 -9.46
C LYS A 133 -7.85 8.24 -9.63
N ILE A 134 -6.57 8.06 -9.32
CA ILE A 134 -5.85 6.80 -9.43
C ILE A 134 -5.69 6.18 -8.04
N PRO A 135 -6.03 4.89 -7.86
CA PRO A 135 -5.74 4.16 -6.64
C PRO A 135 -4.28 4.30 -6.18
N TYR A 136 -4.09 4.50 -4.88
CA TYR A 136 -2.78 4.75 -4.28
C TYR A 136 -2.43 3.68 -3.24
N MET A 137 -1.19 3.19 -3.27
CA MET A 137 -0.62 2.37 -2.20
C MET A 137 0.81 2.82 -1.89
N ASP A 138 1.23 2.77 -0.62
CA ASP A 138 2.63 2.96 -0.24
C ASP A 138 3.13 1.92 0.77
N VAL A 139 4.45 1.87 0.91
CA VAL A 139 5.17 1.00 1.85
C VAL A 139 5.78 1.80 3.02
N CYS A 140 5.19 2.96 3.35
CA CYS A 140 5.72 3.88 4.35
C CYS A 140 5.92 3.18 5.71
N ASP A 141 7.09 3.39 6.31
CA ASP A 141 7.44 2.91 7.65
C ASP A 141 7.64 4.02 8.68
N ASP A 142 7.38 5.28 8.31
CA ASP A 142 7.50 6.45 9.17
C ASP A 142 6.13 6.91 9.69
N THR A 143 6.02 7.04 11.01
CA THR A 143 4.77 7.44 11.68
C THR A 143 4.30 8.81 11.20
N THR A 144 5.17 9.83 11.23
CA THR A 144 4.83 11.20 10.87
C THR A 144 4.39 11.32 9.42
N TYR A 145 5.11 10.66 8.50
CA TYR A 145 4.72 10.63 7.10
C TYR A 145 3.37 9.94 6.91
N SER A 146 3.14 8.79 7.57
CA SER A 146 1.87 8.06 7.48
C SER A 146 0.69 8.87 8.02
N GLU A 147 0.90 9.68 9.07
CA GLU A 147 -0.11 10.62 9.59
C GLU A 147 -0.41 11.74 8.58
N GLY A 148 0.63 12.29 7.93
CA GLY A 148 0.48 13.26 6.86
C GLY A 148 -0.31 12.71 5.67
N VAL A 149 -0.03 11.48 5.22
CA VAL A 149 -0.81 10.81 4.17
C VAL A 149 -2.27 10.60 4.60
N LYS A 150 -2.51 10.19 5.86
CA LYS A 150 -3.87 10.01 6.39
C LYS A 150 -4.69 11.30 6.45
N ALA A 151 -4.05 12.46 6.55
CA ALA A 151 -4.74 13.75 6.49
C ALA A 151 -5.45 13.99 5.13
N TYR A 152 -5.08 13.26 4.07
CA TYR A 152 -5.76 13.31 2.77
C TYR A 152 -6.99 12.38 2.68
N SER A 153 -7.33 11.64 3.74
CA SER A 153 -8.42 10.65 3.72
C SER A 153 -9.76 11.23 3.26
N ASP A 154 -10.17 12.40 3.77
CA ASP A 154 -11.44 13.03 3.40
C ASP A 154 -11.46 13.45 1.93
N ARG A 155 -10.34 13.98 1.43
CA ARG A 155 -10.18 14.37 0.02
C ARG A 155 -10.19 13.16 -0.89
N ALA A 156 -9.51 12.08 -0.52
CA ALA A 156 -9.52 10.81 -1.26
C ALA A 156 -10.93 10.20 -1.30
N ALA A 157 -11.64 10.18 -0.17
CA ALA A 157 -13.02 9.71 -0.08
C ALA A 157 -13.97 10.54 -0.96
N ALA A 158 -13.87 11.87 -0.91
CA ALA A 158 -14.66 12.77 -1.74
C ALA A 158 -14.38 12.58 -3.25
N ALA A 159 -13.14 12.24 -3.61
CA ALA A 159 -12.75 11.95 -4.98
C ALA A 159 -13.08 10.52 -5.44
N GLY A 160 -13.50 9.63 -4.52
CA GLY A 160 -13.74 8.21 -4.79
C GLY A 160 -12.46 7.40 -5.01
N VAL A 161 -11.35 7.84 -4.45
CA VAL A 161 -10.01 7.24 -4.67
C VAL A 161 -9.64 6.33 -3.50
N PRO A 162 -9.49 5.02 -3.73
CA PRO A 162 -9.00 4.13 -2.68
C PRO A 162 -7.50 4.39 -2.42
N GLY A 163 -7.13 4.43 -1.15
CA GLY A 163 -5.75 4.62 -0.69
C GLY A 163 -5.37 3.63 0.40
N LEU A 164 -4.20 3.01 0.29
CA LEU A 164 -3.61 2.16 1.33
C LEU A 164 -2.19 2.62 1.67
N THR A 165 -2.00 3.21 2.85
CA THR A 165 -0.67 3.55 3.36
C THR A 165 -0.15 2.45 4.28
N THR A 166 1.17 2.39 4.48
CA THR A 166 1.84 1.46 5.40
C THR A 166 1.69 -0.02 5.01
N ALA A 167 1.66 -0.33 3.70
CA ALA A 167 1.53 -1.68 3.15
C ALA A 167 2.88 -2.42 3.01
N GLY A 168 3.77 -2.24 3.99
CA GLY A 168 5.09 -2.90 4.04
C GLY A 168 5.09 -4.22 4.81
N ILE A 169 6.25 -4.59 5.34
CA ILE A 169 6.40 -5.75 6.25
C ILE A 169 6.06 -5.34 7.69
N TYR A 170 6.69 -4.26 8.16
CA TYR A 170 6.47 -3.65 9.46
C TYR A 170 6.67 -2.13 9.29
N PRO A 171 5.59 -1.33 9.33
CA PRO A 171 4.17 -1.71 9.39
C PRO A 171 3.66 -2.38 8.09
N GLY A 172 2.50 -3.05 8.17
CA GLY A 172 1.83 -3.69 7.03
C GLY A 172 1.49 -5.15 7.32
N THR A 173 2.30 -6.11 6.87
CA THR A 173 2.13 -7.54 7.19
C THR A 173 2.00 -7.76 8.70
N SER A 174 2.79 -7.06 9.51
CA SER A 174 2.68 -7.08 10.98
C SER A 174 1.28 -6.71 11.47
N ASN A 175 0.63 -5.74 10.83
CA ASN A 175 -0.71 -5.28 11.21
C ASN A 175 -1.76 -6.35 10.84
N VAL A 176 -1.61 -6.97 9.67
CA VAL A 176 -2.47 -8.08 9.24
C VAL A 176 -2.30 -9.29 10.17
N MET A 177 -1.07 -9.63 10.57
CA MET A 177 -0.82 -10.71 11.53
C MET A 177 -1.48 -10.44 12.89
N ALA A 178 -1.34 -9.22 13.41
CA ALA A 178 -1.99 -8.83 14.67
C ALA A 178 -3.53 -8.89 14.56
N ALA A 179 -4.10 -8.36 13.47
CA ALA A 179 -5.54 -8.41 13.22
C ALA A 179 -6.04 -9.86 13.05
N HIS A 180 -5.26 -10.72 12.41
CA HIS A 180 -5.59 -12.13 12.22
C HIS A 180 -5.65 -12.88 13.55
N ILE A 181 -4.66 -12.70 14.45
CA ILE A 181 -4.67 -13.31 15.78
C ILE A 181 -5.90 -12.86 16.60
N LEU A 182 -6.27 -11.58 16.52
CA LEU A 182 -7.48 -11.08 17.19
C LEU A 182 -8.75 -11.70 16.63
N SER A 183 -8.81 -11.92 15.32
CA SER A 183 -9.96 -12.54 14.64
C SER A 183 -10.12 -14.01 15.06
N ILE A 184 -9.00 -14.74 15.17
CA ILE A 184 -8.97 -16.12 15.72
C ILE A 184 -9.48 -16.12 17.16
N ALA A 185 -8.95 -15.23 18.02
CA ALA A 185 -9.35 -15.16 19.42
C ALA A 185 -10.84 -14.82 19.62
N ARG A 186 -11.47 -14.15 18.65
CA ARG A 186 -12.90 -13.81 18.64
C ARG A 186 -13.80 -14.90 18.04
N GLY A 187 -13.24 -16.01 17.58
CA GLY A 187 -14.00 -17.08 16.94
C GLY A 187 -14.62 -16.68 15.59
N GLU A 188 -14.01 -15.70 14.91
CA GLU A 188 -14.48 -15.18 13.62
C GLU A 188 -14.15 -16.12 12.45
N TYR A 189 -13.48 -17.24 12.71
CA TYR A 189 -13.26 -18.31 11.73
C TYR A 189 -14.16 -19.52 12.00
N ASP A 190 -14.57 -20.21 10.95
CA ASP A 190 -15.20 -21.53 11.05
C ASP A 190 -14.15 -22.65 11.26
N GLU A 191 -14.64 -23.89 11.37
CA GLU A 191 -13.77 -25.06 11.59
C GLU A 191 -12.84 -25.36 10.40
N GLU A 192 -13.15 -24.80 9.22
CA GLU A 192 -12.36 -24.90 8.00
C GLU A 192 -11.44 -23.68 7.81
N TRP A 193 -11.28 -22.84 8.84
CA TRP A 193 -10.47 -21.61 8.82
C TRP A 193 -10.93 -20.57 7.80
N ARG A 194 -12.21 -20.54 7.44
CA ARG A 194 -12.81 -19.46 6.65
C ARG A 194 -13.33 -18.36 7.57
N TYR A 195 -13.07 -17.11 7.22
CA TYR A 195 -13.59 -15.96 7.95
C TYR A 195 -15.12 -15.88 7.79
N LYS A 196 -15.86 -15.81 8.89
CA LYS A 196 -17.34 -15.76 8.97
C LYS A 196 -17.91 -14.40 8.55
#